data_AF-H5TMZ0-F1
#
_entry.id   AF-H5TMZ0-F1
#
_cell.length_a   1.000
_cell.length_b   1.000
_cell.length_c   1.000
_cell.angle_alpha   90.00
_cell.angle_beta   90.00
_cell.angle_gamma   90.00
#
_symmetry.space_group_name_H-M   'P 1'
#
loop_
_entity.id
_entity.type
_entity.pdbx_description
1 polymer ?
#
loop_
_entity_poly.entity_id
_entity_poly.type
_entity_poly.pdbx_seq_one_letter_code
_entity_poly.pdbx_strand_id
1 'polypeptide(L)'
;MTAPDQRQRFSALPTSRVEAFSGADARTAVALYALIAAAMCASWVLLYAYLIRRPDLLADGVEPNYTRHGGWRSVAGIGLYLIAGLLGFFVYPLIALVVFPILPVFYFLTSEGLGFADAPTD
;
A
#
# COMPACT_ATOMS: atom_id res chain seq x y z
N MET A 1 48.13 -10.73 7.80
CA MET A 1 46.68 -10.46 7.89
C MET A 1 46.50 -8.97 7.62
N THR A 2 46.36 -8.58 6.35
CA THR A 2 46.30 -7.19 5.90
C THR A 2 44.88 -6.65 6.08
N ALA A 3 44.73 -5.56 6.83
CA ALA A 3 43.45 -4.88 6.99
C ALA A 3 42.94 -4.42 5.61
N PRO A 4 41.65 -4.62 5.28
CA PRO A 4 41.11 -4.18 4.01
C PRO A 4 41.28 -2.66 3.86
N ASP A 5 41.80 -2.25 2.71
CA ASP A 5 42.05 -0.86 2.34
C ASP A 5 40.74 -0.06 2.47
N GLN A 6 40.72 0.92 3.38
CA GLN A 6 39.53 1.71 3.67
C GLN A 6 39.01 2.43 2.42
N ARG A 7 39.88 2.74 1.46
CA ARG A 7 39.46 3.32 0.17
C ARG A 7 38.60 2.38 -0.67
N GLN A 8 38.89 1.08 -0.69
CA GLN A 8 38.06 0.09 -1.37
C GLN A 8 36.68 -0.06 -0.71
N ARG A 9 36.63 0.07 0.62
CA ARG A 9 35.37 0.07 1.38
C ARG A 9 34.51 1.29 1.03
N PHE A 10 35.09 2.50 0.97
CA PHE A 10 34.37 3.72 0.62
C PHE A 10 33.91 3.75 -0.86
N SER A 11 34.68 3.18 -1.79
CA SER A 11 34.27 3.09 -3.19
C SER A 11 33.15 2.06 -3.44
N ALA A 12 33.04 1.03 -2.60
CA ALA A 12 32.03 -0.02 -2.71
C ALA A 12 30.70 0.31 -2.00
N LEU A 13 30.69 1.29 -1.09
CA LEU A 13 29.51 1.70 -0.33
C LEU A 13 28.34 2.23 -1.19
N PRO A 14 28.53 3.10 -2.20
CA PRO A 14 27.42 3.60 -3.00
C PRO A 14 26.86 2.55 -3.97
N THR A 15 27.72 1.75 -4.60
CA THR A 15 27.31 0.73 -5.58
C THR A 15 26.54 -0.42 -4.93
N SER A 16 27.00 -0.91 -3.77
CA SER A 16 26.30 -1.98 -3.03
C SER A 16 24.91 -1.57 -2.53
N ARG A 17 24.71 -0.30 -2.14
CA ARG A 17 23.38 0.20 -1.77
C ARG A 17 22.45 0.26 -2.96
N VAL A 18 22.92 0.72 -4.12
CA VAL A 18 22.10 0.77 -5.34
C VAL A 18 21.70 -0.64 -5.77
N GLU A 19 22.61 -1.62 -5.73
CA GLU A 19 22.28 -3.02 -5.99
C GLU A 19 21.24 -3.58 -5.02
N ALA A 20 21.32 -3.24 -3.73
CA ALA A 20 20.34 -3.66 -2.74
C ALA A 20 18.90 -3.19 -3.05
N PHE A 21 18.76 -2.04 -3.73
CA PHE A 21 17.45 -1.49 -4.11
C PHE A 21 17.05 -1.75 -5.56
N SER A 22 17.92 -2.32 -6.40
CA SER A 22 17.64 -2.59 -7.81
C SER A 22 17.79 -4.06 -8.23
N GLY A 23 18.33 -4.91 -7.35
CA GLY A 23 18.58 -6.32 -7.59
C GLY A 23 17.32 -7.20 -7.63
N ALA A 24 17.51 -8.49 -7.91
CA ALA A 24 16.43 -9.48 -8.03
C ALA A 24 15.62 -9.63 -6.72
N ASP A 25 16.27 -9.51 -5.57
CA ASP A 25 15.62 -9.57 -4.25
C ASP A 25 14.65 -8.40 -4.08
N ALA A 26 15.06 -7.18 -4.45
CA ALA A 26 14.21 -5.98 -4.35
C ALA A 26 12.98 -6.09 -5.27
N ARG A 27 13.16 -6.60 -6.49
CA ARG A 27 12.04 -6.85 -7.43
C ARG A 27 11.07 -7.88 -6.86
N THR A 28 11.58 -9.00 -6.34
CA THR A 28 10.76 -10.05 -5.72
C THR A 28 10.00 -9.54 -4.51
N ALA A 29 10.67 -8.76 -3.64
CA ALA A 29 10.05 -8.15 -2.47
C ALA A 29 8.88 -7.23 -2.84
N VAL A 30 9.07 -6.38 -3.86
CA VAL A 30 8.02 -5.49 -4.37
C VAL A 30 6.84 -6.28 -4.95
N ALA A 31 7.11 -7.32 -5.73
CA ALA A 31 6.06 -8.17 -6.29
C ALA A 31 5.25 -8.86 -5.19
N LEU A 32 5.93 -9.46 -4.20
CA LEU A 32 5.28 -10.12 -3.07
C LEU A 32 4.43 -9.13 -2.26
N TYR A 33 4.98 -7.95 -1.96
CA TYR A 33 4.24 -6.91 -1.24
C TYR A 33 2.98 -6.48 -2.02
N ALA A 34 3.11 -6.23 -3.32
CA ALA A 34 1.99 -5.83 -4.16
C ALA A 34 0.87 -6.88 -4.17
N LEU A 35 1.21 -8.18 -4.21
CA LEU A 35 0.23 -9.27 -4.14
C LEU A 35 -0.46 -9.34 -2.78
N ILE A 36 0.27 -9.20 -1.69
CA ILE A 36 -0.31 -9.19 -0.33
C ILE A 36 -1.24 -7.99 -0.16
N ALA A 37 -0.80 -6.81 -0.60
CA ALA A 37 -1.61 -5.59 -0.53
C ALA A 37 -2.88 -5.69 -1.39
N ALA A 38 -2.77 -6.24 -2.61
CA ALA A 38 -3.91 -6.51 -3.47
C ALA A 38 -4.87 -7.53 -2.84
N ALA A 39 -4.36 -8.61 -2.22
CA ALA A 39 -5.18 -9.59 -1.51
C ALA A 39 -5.91 -8.98 -0.30
N MET A 40 -5.24 -8.11 0.46
CA MET A 40 -5.86 -7.33 1.52
C MET A 40 -6.96 -6.41 0.97
N CYS A 41 -6.74 -5.70 -0.13
CA CYS A 41 -7.80 -4.91 -0.76
C CYS A 41 -8.96 -5.79 -1.26
N ALA A 42 -8.67 -7.00 -1.76
CA ALA A 42 -9.69 -7.96 -2.17
C ALA A 42 -10.56 -8.44 -1.00
N SER A 43 -10.01 -8.61 0.21
CA SER A 43 -10.83 -8.95 1.38
C SER A 43 -11.85 -7.86 1.70
N TRP A 44 -11.51 -6.59 1.50
CA TRP A 44 -12.46 -5.48 1.66
C TRP A 44 -13.55 -5.51 0.58
N VAL A 45 -13.21 -5.80 -0.67
CA VAL A 45 -14.22 -5.97 -1.74
C VAL A 45 -15.23 -7.06 -1.35
N LEU A 46 -14.74 -8.20 -0.84
CA LEU A 46 -15.60 -9.30 -0.39
C LEU A 46 -16.49 -8.88 0.78
N LEU A 47 -15.94 -8.15 1.76
CA LEU A 47 -16.71 -7.61 2.88
C LEU A 47 -17.84 -6.69 2.40
N TYR A 48 -17.53 -5.70 1.56
CA TYR A 48 -18.56 -4.79 1.04
C TYR A 48 -19.58 -5.51 0.16
N ALA A 49 -19.17 -6.49 -0.64
CA ALA A 49 -20.08 -7.31 -1.41
C ALA A 49 -21.02 -8.15 -0.51
N TYR A 50 -20.55 -8.58 0.66
CA TYR A 50 -21.38 -9.24 1.66
C TYR A 50 -22.37 -8.27 2.30
N LEU A 51 -21.91 -7.09 2.74
CA LEU A 51 -22.76 -6.06 3.35
C LEU A 51 -23.85 -5.54 2.41
N ILE A 52 -23.58 -5.42 1.11
CA ILE A 52 -24.59 -5.05 0.11
C ILE A 52 -25.75 -6.07 0.06
N ARG A 53 -25.48 -7.35 0.31
CA ARG A 53 -26.49 -8.42 0.35
C ARG A 53 -27.19 -8.56 1.70
N ARG A 54 -26.58 -8.01 2.76
CA ARG A 54 -27.05 -8.06 4.15
C ARG A 54 -27.05 -6.65 4.76
N PRO A 55 -27.90 -5.74 4.25
CA PRO A 55 -27.97 -4.37 4.75
C PRO A 55 -28.44 -4.30 6.21
N ASP A 56 -29.07 -5.37 6.72
CA ASP A 56 -29.47 -5.57 8.11
C ASP A 56 -28.29 -5.57 9.11
N LEU A 57 -27.07 -5.75 8.62
CA LEU A 57 -25.84 -5.69 9.42
C LEU A 57 -25.26 -4.27 9.53
N LEU A 58 -25.81 -3.30 8.79
CA LEU A 58 -25.39 -1.90 8.87
C LEU A 58 -26.10 -1.22 10.05
N ALA A 59 -25.39 -0.34 10.74
CA ALA A 59 -26.00 0.49 11.77
C ALA A 59 -27.02 1.46 11.16
N ASP A 60 -28.03 1.81 11.95
CA ASP A 60 -29.01 2.82 11.55
C ASP A 60 -28.31 4.17 11.31
N GLY A 61 -28.64 4.83 10.20
CA GLY A 61 -28.09 6.14 9.84
C GLY A 61 -26.78 6.12 9.03
N VAL A 62 -26.26 4.95 8.63
CA VAL A 62 -25.12 4.87 7.71
C VAL A 62 -25.49 5.47 6.34
N GLU A 63 -24.57 6.27 5.77
CA GLU A 63 -24.70 6.87 4.44
C GLU A 63 -25.15 5.81 3.39
N PRO A 64 -26.20 6.06 2.59
CA PRO A 64 -26.77 5.07 1.65
C PRO A 64 -25.76 4.48 0.65
N ASN A 65 -24.69 5.21 0.37
CA ASN A 65 -23.65 4.83 -0.59
C ASN A 65 -22.36 4.33 0.06
N TYR A 66 -22.30 4.18 1.39
CA TYR A 66 -21.10 3.81 2.13
C TYR A 66 -20.44 2.53 1.58
N THR A 67 -21.21 1.46 1.46
CA THR A 67 -20.71 0.15 1.00
C THR A 67 -20.23 0.17 -0.45
N ARG A 68 -20.92 0.93 -1.31
CA ARG A 68 -20.54 1.08 -2.72
C ARG A 68 -19.29 1.93 -2.89
N HIS A 69 -19.16 3.00 -2.09
CA HIS A 69 -17.99 3.86 -2.10
C HIS A 69 -16.75 3.13 -1.58
N GLY A 70 -16.89 2.39 -0.46
CA GLY A 70 -15.84 1.52 0.08
C GLY A 70 -15.43 0.40 -0.88
N GLY A 71 -16.40 -0.22 -1.56
CA GLY A 71 -16.14 -1.22 -2.60
C GLY A 71 -15.32 -0.67 -3.76
N TRP A 72 -15.71 0.47 -4.34
CA TRP A 72 -14.96 1.10 -5.43
C TRP A 72 -13.55 1.50 -5.04
N ARG A 73 -13.40 2.06 -3.84
CA ARG A 73 -12.10 2.38 -3.25
C ARG A 73 -11.21 1.15 -3.11
N SER A 74 -11.76 0.03 -2.68
CA SER A 74 -11.01 -1.22 -2.52
C SER A 74 -10.56 -1.78 -3.87
N VAL A 75 -11.43 -1.75 -4.89
CA VAL A 75 -11.08 -2.15 -6.25
C VAL A 75 -9.98 -1.26 -6.84
N ALA A 76 -10.08 0.06 -6.64
CA ALA A 76 -9.02 0.99 -7.05
C ALA A 76 -7.69 0.67 -6.36
N GLY A 77 -7.72 0.30 -5.08
CA GLY A 77 -6.53 -0.12 -4.32
C GLY A 77 -5.86 -1.35 -4.92
N ILE A 78 -6.63 -2.38 -5.28
CA ILE A 78 -6.11 -3.56 -6.00
C ILE A 78 -5.37 -3.11 -7.26
N GLY A 79 -6.01 -2.31 -8.11
CA GLY A 79 -5.43 -1.83 -9.35
C GLY A 79 -4.12 -1.07 -9.12
N LEU A 80 -4.11 -0.13 -8.18
CA LEU A 80 -2.94 0.70 -7.90
C LEU A 80 -1.78 -0.11 -7.33
N TYR A 81 -2.02 -1.04 -6.40
CA TYR A 81 -0.96 -1.89 -5.86
C TYR A 81 -0.38 -2.83 -6.92
N LEU A 82 -1.22 -3.41 -7.79
CA LEU A 82 -0.75 -4.28 -8.87
C LEU A 82 0.05 -3.48 -9.91
N ILE A 83 -0.41 -2.29 -10.31
CA ILE A 83 0.33 -1.41 -11.23
C ILE A 83 1.67 -1.01 -10.60
N ALA A 84 1.69 -0.60 -9.33
CA ALA A 84 2.93 -0.26 -8.62
C ALA A 84 3.89 -1.46 -8.53
N GLY A 85 3.37 -2.66 -8.24
CA GLY A 85 4.13 -3.90 -8.22
C GLY A 85 4.74 -4.23 -9.57
N LEU A 86 3.97 -4.13 -10.66
CA LEU A 86 4.45 -4.35 -12.03
C LEU A 86 5.54 -3.33 -12.40
N LEU A 87 5.32 -2.05 -12.11
CA LEU A 87 6.32 -1.00 -12.36
C LEU A 87 7.60 -1.23 -11.54
N GLY A 88 7.47 -1.61 -10.27
CA GLY A 88 8.64 -1.86 -9.43
C GLY A 88 9.39 -3.15 -9.80
N PHE A 89 8.68 -4.18 -10.27
CA PHE A 89 9.31 -5.42 -10.73
C PHE A 89 10.01 -5.26 -12.08
N PHE A 90 9.35 -4.63 -13.07
CA PHE A 90 9.87 -4.54 -14.44
C PHE A 90 10.73 -3.30 -14.71
N VAL A 91 10.48 -2.19 -14.02
CA VAL A 91 11.17 -0.91 -14.27
C VAL A 91 12.20 -0.64 -13.18
N TYR A 92 11.76 -0.32 -11.96
CA TYR A 92 12.66 0.04 -10.86
C TYR A 92 11.97 -0.10 -9.49
N PRO A 93 12.45 -0.95 -8.55
CA PRO A 93 11.76 -1.24 -7.29
C PRO A 93 11.43 -0.02 -6.42
N LEU A 94 12.27 1.02 -6.50
CA LEU A 94 12.08 2.29 -5.81
C LEU A 94 10.77 3.01 -6.19
N ILE A 95 10.25 2.82 -7.40
CA ILE A 95 8.95 3.38 -7.80
C ILE A 95 7.85 2.83 -6.89
N ALA A 96 7.84 1.52 -6.67
CA ALA A 96 6.84 0.88 -5.83
C ALA A 96 6.98 1.28 -4.36
N LEU A 97 8.21 1.40 -3.86
CA LEU A 97 8.47 1.86 -2.48
C LEU A 97 7.91 3.25 -2.19
N VAL A 98 7.88 4.14 -3.20
CA VAL A 98 7.26 5.47 -3.06
C VAL A 98 5.74 5.38 -3.12
N VAL A 99 5.18 4.53 -3.99
CA VAL A 99 3.71 4.43 -4.18
C VAL A 99 3.02 3.71 -3.02
N PHE A 100 3.63 2.65 -2.49
CA PHE A 100 3.04 1.84 -1.42
C PHE A 100 2.60 2.61 -0.17
N PRO A 101 3.34 3.60 0.37
CA PRO A 101 2.90 4.40 1.52
C PRO A 101 1.88 5.50 1.15
N ILE A 102 1.84 5.97 -0.10
CA ILE A 102 0.88 7.01 -0.53
C ILE A 102 -0.55 6.50 -0.41
N LEU A 103 -0.79 5.23 -0.75
CA LEU A 103 -2.11 4.62 -0.71
C LEU A 103 -2.71 4.57 0.71
N PRO A 104 -2.04 3.98 1.72
CA PRO A 104 -2.53 3.96 3.10
C PRO A 104 -2.75 5.37 3.66
N VAL A 105 -1.87 6.33 3.34
CA VAL A 105 -2.04 7.73 3.75
C VAL A 105 -3.29 8.34 3.12
N PHE A 106 -3.49 8.14 1.82
CA PHE A 106 -4.71 8.57 1.15
C PHE A 106 -5.95 7.94 1.77
N TYR A 107 -5.94 6.61 1.99
CA TYR A 107 -7.06 5.90 2.64
C TYR A 107 -7.32 6.41 4.04
N PHE A 108 -6.29 6.62 4.85
CA PHE A 108 -6.39 7.17 6.20
C PHE A 108 -7.07 8.54 6.20
N LEU A 109 -6.62 9.47 5.34
CA LEU A 109 -7.19 10.82 5.26
C LEU A 109 -8.64 10.84 4.77
N THR A 110 -9.05 9.85 3.96
CA THR A 110 -10.36 9.85 3.29
C THR A 110 -11.39 8.93 3.93
N SER A 111 -10.99 8.03 4.86
CA SER A 111 -11.90 7.14 5.60
C SER A 111 -12.31 7.72 6.98
N GLU A 112 -12.46 9.05 7.10
CA GLU A 112 -12.74 9.79 8.34
C GLU A 112 -11.55 10.05 9.30
N GLY A 113 -10.29 9.90 8.83
CA GLY A 113 -9.09 10.00 9.67
C GLY A 113 -8.77 11.35 10.34
N LEU A 114 -9.67 12.33 10.28
CA LEU A 114 -9.57 13.61 11.00
C LEU A 114 -10.87 13.95 11.77
N GLY A 115 -11.48 12.95 12.41
CA GLY A 115 -12.52 13.15 13.44
C GLY A 115 -12.02 13.80 14.73
N PHE A 116 -11.25 14.89 14.64
CA PHE A 116 -10.82 15.73 15.78
C PHE A 116 -11.59 17.06 15.85
N ALA A 117 -12.79 17.12 15.27
CA ALA A 117 -13.63 18.32 15.30
C ALA A 117 -15.03 18.10 15.91
N ASP A 118 -15.30 16.94 16.53
CA ASP A 118 -16.37 16.83 17.51
C ASP A 118 -15.77 17.16 18.88
N ALA A 119 -15.45 18.44 19.07
CA ALA A 119 -15.23 18.99 20.40
C ALA A 119 -16.53 18.82 21.22
N PRO A 120 -16.45 18.58 22.53
CA PRO A 120 -17.60 18.16 23.34
C PRO A 120 -18.81 19.07 23.19
N THR A 121 -19.97 18.44 23.08
CA THR A 121 -21.29 19.04 23.24
C THR A 121 -21.39 19.71 24.60
N ASP A 122 -21.43 21.04 24.62
CA ASP A 122 -22.13 21.89 25.60
C ASP A 122 -22.75 23.09 24.84
#